data_AF-A0A7X2TUH2-F1
#
_entry.id   AF-A0A7X2TUH2-F1
#
_cell.length_a   1.000
_cell.length_b   1.000
_cell.length_c   1.000
_cell.angle_alpha   90.00
_cell.angle_beta   90.00
_cell.angle_gamma   90.00
#
_symmetry.space_group_name_H-M   'P 1'
#
loop_
_entity.id
_entity.type
_entity.pdbx_description
1 polymer ?
#
loop_
_entity_poly.entity_id
_entity_poly.type
_entity_poly.pdbx_seq_one_letter_code
_entity_poly.pdbx_strand_id
1 'polypeptide(L)'
;LLETFMPGRKVIFTLSPVPLLFTFRDQSPITANHVSKAILRVALDEFLFSEDIRARNQYYYFPSYELVLNLFDNPFESDNRHVRPEVAAAILDIFSAAYTDLPLDPSRTGEVESETSQLRNRIRTLENELVQKEAVIREIHAAAQERLAIIEKWEMMRNGTPGV
;
A
#
# COMPACT_ATOMS: atom_id res chain seq x y z
N LEU A 1 -27.48 17.01 22.62
CA LEU A 1 -26.78 18.01 21.76
C LEU A 1 -27.15 17.84 20.30
N LEU A 2 -26.68 16.80 19.58
CA LEU A 2 -27.03 16.61 18.17
C LEU A 2 -28.55 16.50 17.94
N GLU A 3 -29.23 15.69 18.73
CA GLU A 3 -30.70 15.56 18.64
C GLU A 3 -31.44 16.84 19.04
N THR A 4 -30.82 17.63 19.92
CA THR A 4 -31.38 18.88 20.43
C THR A 4 -31.32 19.99 19.37
N PHE A 5 -30.21 20.08 18.65
CA PHE A 5 -29.96 21.19 17.71
C PHE A 5 -30.11 20.79 16.23
N MET A 6 -30.05 19.50 15.91
CA MET A 6 -30.12 18.96 14.54
C MET A 6 -30.98 17.68 14.48
N PRO A 7 -32.26 17.72 14.92
CA PRO A 7 -33.12 16.55 14.93
C PRO A 7 -33.35 15.98 13.52
N GLY A 8 -33.35 14.66 13.41
CA GLY A 8 -33.65 13.94 12.16
C GLY A 8 -32.55 13.97 11.10
N ARG A 9 -31.38 14.58 11.39
CA ARG A 9 -30.24 14.59 10.47
C ARG A 9 -29.50 13.26 10.53
N LYS A 10 -29.11 12.76 9.36
CA LYS A 10 -28.17 11.63 9.25
C LYS A 10 -26.77 12.12 9.62
N VAL A 11 -26.08 11.34 10.44
CA VAL A 11 -24.73 11.63 10.91
C VAL A 11 -23.82 10.46 10.57
N ILE A 12 -22.71 10.75 9.93
CA ILE A 12 -21.68 9.77 9.61
C ILE A 12 -20.47 10.04 10.50
N PHE A 13 -20.11 9.05 11.30
CA PHE A 13 -18.90 9.04 12.08
C PHE A 13 -17.75 8.46 11.25
N THR A 14 -16.55 8.97 11.48
CA THR A 14 -15.35 8.38 10.94
C THR A 14 -14.22 8.50 11.93
N LEU A 15 -13.28 7.56 11.90
CA LEU A 15 -12.05 7.64 12.66
C LEU A 15 -10.93 8.12 11.72
N SER A 16 -10.18 9.13 12.13
CA SER A 16 -9.10 9.64 11.29
C SER A 16 -7.92 8.66 11.24
N PRO A 17 -7.31 8.39 10.07
CA PRO A 17 -6.09 7.58 9.93
C PRO A 17 -4.83 8.27 10.44
N VAL A 18 -4.87 9.59 10.68
CA VAL A 18 -3.70 10.39 10.99
C VAL A 18 -3.06 9.91 12.30
N PRO A 19 -1.78 9.49 12.28
CA PRO A 19 -1.04 9.07 13.47
C PRO A 19 -0.80 10.23 14.45
N LEU A 20 -0.72 9.90 15.75
CA LEU A 20 -0.30 10.84 16.79
C LEU A 20 1.20 11.18 16.66
N LEU A 21 1.52 12.48 16.73
CA LEU A 21 2.89 12.98 16.76
C LEU A 21 3.51 12.91 18.17
N PHE A 22 2.73 13.22 19.19
CA PHE A 22 3.18 13.29 20.59
C PHE A 22 2.13 12.69 21.52
N THR A 23 2.58 12.22 22.68
CA THR A 23 1.73 11.72 23.76
C THR A 23 2.25 12.24 25.10
N PHE A 24 1.33 12.53 26.03
CA PHE A 24 1.65 12.87 27.43
C PHE A 24 1.77 11.63 28.32
N ARG A 25 1.52 10.44 27.78
CA ARG A 25 1.71 9.17 28.49
C ARG A 25 3.18 8.78 28.42
N ASP A 26 3.67 8.12 29.46
CA ASP A 26 5.03 7.56 29.53
C ASP A 26 5.14 6.28 28.67
N GLN A 27 4.97 6.43 27.36
CA GLN A 27 5.03 5.37 26.36
C GLN A 27 5.26 5.94 24.95
N SER A 28 5.62 5.08 24.00
CA SER A 28 5.77 5.48 22.59
C SER A 28 4.49 6.11 22.02
N PRO A 29 4.57 7.21 21.24
CA PRO A 29 3.46 7.77 20.49
C PRO A 29 2.77 6.75 19.58
N ILE A 30 3.51 5.76 19.05
CA ILE A 30 2.96 4.69 18.20
C ILE A 30 2.01 3.81 19.02
N THR A 31 2.47 3.31 20.17
CA THR A 31 1.65 2.51 21.07
C THR A 31 0.45 3.31 21.59
N ALA A 32 0.67 4.58 21.95
CA ALA A 32 -0.38 5.47 22.42
C ALA A 32 -1.44 5.74 21.33
N ASN A 33 -1.02 5.84 20.07
CA ASN A 33 -1.89 5.98 18.91
C ASN A 33 -2.77 4.74 18.76
N HIS A 34 -2.17 3.55 18.71
CA HIS A 34 -2.94 2.31 18.55
C HIS A 34 -3.95 2.10 19.67
N VAL A 35 -3.56 2.29 20.93
CA VAL A 35 -4.47 2.18 22.07
C VAL A 35 -5.62 3.19 21.96
N SER A 36 -5.31 4.46 21.67
CA SER A 36 -6.33 5.50 21.59
C SER A 36 -7.31 5.29 20.44
N LYS A 37 -6.81 4.89 19.26
CA LYS A 37 -7.65 4.60 18.08
C LYS A 37 -8.49 3.33 18.30
N ALA A 38 -7.93 2.29 18.93
CA ALA A 38 -8.68 1.08 19.28
C ALA A 38 -9.81 1.39 20.26
N ILE A 39 -9.55 2.15 21.32
CA ILE A 39 -10.57 2.57 22.29
C ILE A 39 -11.70 3.35 21.59
N LEU A 40 -11.36 4.32 20.75
CA LEU A 40 -12.36 5.09 19.99
C LEU A 40 -13.16 4.19 19.04
N ARG A 41 -12.49 3.24 18.39
CA ARG A 41 -13.15 2.33 17.46
C ARG A 41 -14.12 1.39 18.17
N VAL A 42 -13.76 0.84 19.32
CA VAL A 42 -14.66 0.03 20.17
C VAL A 42 -15.81 0.87 20.67
N ALA A 43 -15.55 2.07 21.19
CA ALA A 43 -16.60 2.96 21.69
C ALA A 43 -17.62 3.34 20.59
N LEU A 44 -17.13 3.60 19.36
CA LEU A 44 -18.00 3.83 18.20
C LEU A 44 -18.82 2.59 17.84
N ASP A 45 -18.22 1.40 17.91
CA ASP A 45 -18.91 0.14 17.63
C ASP A 45 -20.06 -0.08 18.62
N GLU A 46 -19.76 -0.04 19.91
CA GLU A 46 -20.74 -0.20 20.99
C GLU A 46 -21.88 0.83 20.86
N PHE A 47 -21.55 2.09 20.59
CA PHE A 47 -22.53 3.14 20.38
C PHE A 47 -23.46 2.82 19.20
N LEU A 48 -22.90 2.50 18.03
CA LEU A 48 -23.67 2.24 16.81
C LEU A 48 -24.47 0.94 16.86
N PHE A 49 -24.02 -0.05 17.63
CA PHE A 49 -24.71 -1.34 17.79
C PHE A 49 -25.73 -1.37 18.93
N SER A 50 -25.75 -0.36 19.80
CA SER A 50 -26.79 -0.25 20.82
C SER A 50 -28.20 -0.18 20.21
N GLU A 51 -29.17 -0.83 20.86
CA GLU A 51 -30.54 -0.97 20.32
C GLU A 51 -31.20 0.38 20.05
N ASP A 52 -31.11 1.31 21.00
CA ASP A 52 -31.69 2.64 20.90
C ASP A 52 -31.10 3.44 19.73
N ILE A 53 -29.79 3.31 19.46
CA ILE A 53 -29.13 4.03 18.36
C ILE A 53 -29.46 3.39 17.01
N ARG A 54 -29.47 2.06 16.92
CA ARG A 54 -29.89 1.35 15.69
C ARG A 54 -31.34 1.66 15.33
N ALA A 55 -32.24 1.67 16.31
CA ALA A 55 -33.65 1.97 16.10
C ALA A 55 -33.89 3.34 15.46
N ARG A 56 -32.97 4.30 15.67
CA ARG A 56 -33.07 5.65 15.09
C ARG A 56 -32.74 5.70 13.59
N ASN A 57 -31.98 4.74 13.06
CA ASN A 57 -31.58 4.65 11.65
C ASN A 57 -31.04 5.99 11.07
N GLN A 58 -30.20 6.68 11.84
CA GLN A 58 -29.66 8.00 11.51
C GLN A 58 -28.13 8.09 11.65
N TYR A 59 -27.51 7.14 12.34
CA TYR A 59 -26.10 7.16 12.67
C TYR A 59 -25.37 6.06 11.91
N TYR A 60 -24.28 6.42 11.24
CA TYR A 60 -23.51 5.52 10.39
C TYR A 60 -22.03 5.65 10.67
N TYR A 61 -21.24 4.64 10.33
CA TYR A 61 -19.78 4.70 10.34
C TYR A 61 -19.24 4.59 8.92
N PHE A 62 -18.37 5.52 8.55
CA PHE A 62 -17.56 5.43 7.34
C PHE A 62 -16.12 5.02 7.71
N PRO A 63 -15.63 3.86 7.21
CA PRO A 63 -14.39 3.24 7.67
C PRO A 63 -13.13 3.86 7.04
N SER A 64 -12.98 5.19 7.06
CA SER A 64 -11.82 5.85 6.46
C SER A 64 -10.49 5.42 7.10
N TYR A 65 -10.46 5.21 8.42
CA TYR A 65 -9.31 4.67 9.16
C TYR A 65 -8.86 3.31 8.60
N GLU A 66 -9.80 2.37 8.47
CA GLU A 66 -9.53 1.02 8.00
C GLU A 66 -9.16 1.01 6.52
N LEU A 67 -9.81 1.83 5.69
CA LEU A 67 -9.49 1.97 4.27
C LEU A 67 -8.04 2.43 4.09
N VAL A 68 -7.62 3.48 4.78
CA VAL A 68 -6.25 4.02 4.64
C VAL A 68 -5.20 2.98 5.04
N LEU A 69 -5.45 2.24 6.12
CA LEU A 69 -4.47 1.30 6.68
C LEU A 69 -4.40 -0.04 5.95
N ASN A 70 -5.49 -0.48 5.30
CA ASN A 70 -5.58 -1.84 4.75
C ASN A 70 -5.76 -1.90 3.23
N LEU A 71 -6.17 -0.80 2.59
CA LEU A 71 -6.42 -0.78 1.14
C LEU A 71 -5.22 -0.28 0.33
N PHE A 72 -4.27 0.42 0.97
CA PHE A 72 -3.18 1.10 0.28
C PHE A 72 -1.82 0.70 0.87
N ASP A 73 -0.85 0.38 0.01
CA ASP A 73 0.50 -0.02 0.44
C ASP A 73 1.35 1.14 0.97
N ASN A 74 1.21 2.32 0.37
CA ASN A 74 1.91 3.54 0.79
C ASN A 74 0.92 4.72 0.89
N PRO A 75 0.13 4.78 1.97
CA PRO A 75 -0.95 5.75 2.10
C PRO A 75 -0.49 7.16 2.49
N PHE A 76 0.73 7.30 3.04
CA PHE A 76 1.21 8.55 3.61
C PHE A 76 2.31 9.21 2.77
N GLU A 77 2.45 10.52 2.92
CA GLU A 77 3.59 11.28 2.40
C GLU A 77 4.87 10.90 3.17
N SER A 78 6.00 11.49 2.78
CA SER A 78 7.32 11.19 3.37
C SER A 78 7.42 11.43 4.88
N ASP A 79 6.46 12.18 5.46
CA ASP A 79 6.38 12.42 6.89
C ASP A 79 5.63 11.33 7.68
N ASN A 80 5.15 10.28 6.99
CA ASN A 80 4.37 9.17 7.54
C ASN A 80 3.09 9.60 8.26
N ARG A 81 2.52 10.75 7.89
CA ARG A 81 1.36 11.33 8.58
C ARG A 81 0.30 11.91 7.66
N HIS A 82 0.69 12.74 6.69
CA HIS A 82 -0.27 13.30 5.76
C HIS A 82 -0.65 12.22 4.75
N VAL A 83 -1.95 11.99 4.56
CA VAL A 83 -2.44 11.04 3.57
C VAL A 83 -2.16 11.64 2.20
N ARG A 84 -1.58 10.83 1.29
CA ARG A 84 -1.27 11.26 -0.07
C ARG A 84 -2.54 11.74 -0.79
N PRO A 85 -2.47 12.82 -1.59
CA PRO A 85 -3.64 13.38 -2.29
C PRO A 85 -4.45 12.36 -3.10
N GLU A 86 -3.77 11.45 -3.80
CA GLU A 86 -4.36 10.36 -4.59
C GLU A 86 -5.12 9.34 -3.73
N VAL A 87 -4.62 9.06 -2.53
CA VAL A 87 -5.27 8.16 -1.56
C VAL A 87 -6.49 8.85 -0.96
N ALA A 88 -6.37 10.13 -0.60
CA ALA A 88 -7.49 10.93 -0.14
C ALA A 88 -8.60 11.05 -1.20
N ALA A 89 -8.22 11.25 -2.46
CA ALA A 89 -9.15 11.28 -3.59
C ALA A 89 -9.91 9.95 -3.72
N ALA A 90 -9.21 8.81 -3.71
CA ALA A 90 -9.84 7.50 -3.77
C ALA A 90 -10.81 7.25 -2.60
N ILE A 91 -10.47 7.66 -1.39
CA ILE A 91 -11.35 7.55 -0.21
C ILE A 91 -12.61 8.41 -0.38
N LEU A 92 -12.47 9.62 -0.91
CA LEU A 92 -13.61 10.49 -1.20
C LEU A 92 -14.49 9.92 -2.31
N ASP A 93 -13.92 9.28 -3.33
CA ASP A 93 -14.68 8.62 -4.39
C ASP A 93 -15.48 7.43 -3.81
N ILE A 94 -14.89 6.63 -2.91
CA ILE A 94 -15.60 5.55 -2.19
C ILE A 94 -16.73 6.13 -1.33
N PHE A 95 -16.46 7.21 -0.58
CA PHE A 95 -17.48 7.87 0.22
C PHE A 95 -18.64 8.38 -0.64
N SER A 96 -18.31 9.07 -1.73
CA SER A 96 -19.27 9.64 -2.67
C SER A 96 -20.17 8.56 -3.24
N ALA A 97 -19.58 7.44 -3.69
CA ALA A 97 -20.30 6.30 -4.25
C ALA A 97 -21.25 5.63 -3.24
N ALA A 98 -20.86 5.58 -1.96
CA ALA A 98 -21.61 4.88 -0.92
C ALA A 98 -22.69 5.73 -0.24
N TYR A 99 -22.50 7.05 -0.14
CA TYR A 99 -23.33 7.91 0.72
C TYR A 99 -23.94 9.12 0.01
N THR A 100 -23.64 9.35 -1.26
CA THR A 100 -24.11 10.54 -1.98
C THR A 100 -24.56 10.21 -3.41
N ASP A 101 -25.32 11.13 -4.00
CA ASP A 101 -25.66 11.09 -5.44
C ASP A 101 -24.70 11.96 -6.27
N LEU A 102 -23.54 12.33 -5.72
CA LEU A 102 -22.58 13.15 -6.43
C LEU A 102 -21.96 12.32 -7.56
N PRO A 103 -21.91 12.85 -8.79
CA PRO A 103 -21.31 12.14 -9.91
C PRO A 103 -19.81 11.98 -9.65
N LEU A 104 -19.33 10.74 -9.77
CA LEU A 104 -17.89 10.45 -9.78
C LEU A 104 -17.29 11.00 -11.07
N ASP A 105 -16.10 11.59 -10.97
CA ASP A 105 -15.36 12.08 -12.13
C ASP A 105 -14.80 10.91 -12.93
N PRO A 106 -15.33 10.61 -14.14
CA PRO A 106 -14.87 9.49 -14.94
C PRO A 106 -13.46 9.67 -15.50
N SER A 107 -12.94 10.90 -15.52
CA SER A 107 -11.57 11.16 -16.00
C SER A 107 -10.53 10.50 -15.11
N ARG A 108 -10.76 10.44 -13.80
CA ARG A 108 -9.87 9.83 -12.81
C ARG A 108 -9.67 8.33 -13.04
N THR A 109 -10.73 7.60 -13.36
CA THR A 109 -10.64 6.15 -13.65
C THR A 109 -9.91 5.90 -14.97
N GLY A 110 -10.19 6.70 -16.00
CA GLY A 110 -9.55 6.55 -17.31
C GLY A 110 -8.05 6.85 -17.30
N GLU A 111 -7.62 7.87 -16.54
CA GLU A 111 -6.20 8.21 -16.37
C GLU A 111 -5.43 7.07 -15.68
N VAL A 112 -5.97 6.55 -14.58
CA VAL A 112 -5.35 5.43 -13.83
C VAL A 112 -5.27 4.15 -14.68
N GLU A 113 -6.29 3.83 -15.47
CA GLU A 113 -6.27 2.68 -16.39
C GLU A 113 -5.20 2.82 -17.48
N SER A 114 -5.02 4.04 -18.01
CA SER A 114 -4.00 4.34 -19.01
C SER A 114 -2.59 4.19 -18.42
N GLU A 115 -2.32 4.83 -17.28
CA GLU A 115 -1.02 4.77 -16.60
C GLU A 115 -0.66 3.33 -16.19
N THR A 116 -1.60 2.60 -15.58
CA THR A 116 -1.35 1.20 -15.19
C THR A 116 -1.12 0.28 -16.38
N SER A 117 -1.73 0.57 -17.53
CA SER A 117 -1.47 -0.17 -18.78
C SER A 117 -0.07 0.12 -19.31
N GLN A 118 0.36 1.38 -19.27
CA GLN A 118 1.73 1.78 -19.65
C GLN A 118 2.79 1.14 -18.76
N LEU A 119 2.61 1.19 -17.43
CA LEU A 119 3.51 0.58 -16.47
C LEU A 119 3.61 -0.94 -16.65
N ARG A 120 2.47 -1.63 -16.87
CA ARG A 120 2.47 -3.07 -17.16
C ARG A 120 3.26 -3.40 -18.43
N ASN A 121 3.10 -2.63 -19.49
CA ASN A 121 3.87 -2.81 -20.71
C ASN A 121 5.37 -2.58 -20.48
N ARG A 122 5.73 -1.59 -19.65
CA ARG A 122 7.12 -1.30 -19.30
C ARG A 122 7.75 -2.45 -18.49
N ILE A 123 7.04 -2.96 -17.49
CA ILE A 123 7.47 -4.12 -16.69
C ILE A 123 7.73 -5.31 -17.60
N ARG A 124 6.78 -5.66 -18.48
CA ARG A 124 6.94 -6.77 -19.43
C ARG A 124 8.16 -6.60 -20.34
N THR A 125 8.43 -5.36 -20.79
CA THR A 125 9.60 -5.07 -21.62
C THR A 125 10.89 -5.29 -20.84
N LEU A 126 10.96 -4.81 -19.60
CA LEU A 126 12.12 -4.97 -18.73
C LEU A 126 12.37 -6.43 -18.36
N GLU A 127 11.31 -7.21 -18.10
CA GLU A 127 11.41 -8.66 -17.85
C GLU A 127 12.00 -9.40 -19.06
N ASN A 128 11.56 -9.05 -20.28
CA ASN A 128 12.14 -9.62 -21.51
C ASN A 128 13.62 -9.25 -21.66
N GLU A 129 13.98 -7.99 -21.43
CA GLU A 129 15.38 -7.54 -21.47
C GLU A 129 16.25 -8.26 -20.43
N LEU A 130 15.71 -8.48 -19.23
CA LEU A 130 16.39 -9.23 -18.17
C LEU A 130 16.69 -10.65 -18.61
N VAL A 131 15.70 -11.37 -19.15
CA VAL A 131 15.87 -12.75 -19.66
C VAL A 131 16.92 -12.81 -20.77
N GLN A 132 16.93 -11.84 -21.69
CA GLN A 132 17.94 -11.79 -22.76
C GLN A 132 19.34 -11.54 -22.20
N LYS A 133 19.49 -10.60 -21.27
CA LYS A 133 20.78 -10.32 -20.62
C LYS A 133 21.30 -11.53 -19.83
N GLU A 134 20.43 -12.24 -19.12
CA GLU A 134 20.80 -13.46 -18.41
C GLU A 134 21.28 -14.56 -19.36
N ALA A 135 20.67 -14.70 -20.55
CA ALA A 135 21.13 -15.67 -21.55
C ALA A 135 22.54 -15.36 -22.04
N VAL A 136 22.83 -14.09 -22.35
CA VAL A 136 24.17 -13.64 -22.76
C VAL A 136 25.20 -13.88 -21.65
N ILE A 137 24.84 -13.58 -20.39
CA ILE A 137 25.73 -13.82 -19.24
C ILE A 137 26.06 -15.32 -19.13
N ARG A 138 25.07 -16.20 -19.28
CA ARG A 138 25.29 -17.66 -19.24
C ARG A 138 26.21 -18.13 -20.37
N GLU A 139 26.02 -17.62 -21.59
CA GLU A 139 26.86 -17.96 -22.74
C GLU A 139 28.32 -17.55 -22.53
N ILE A 140 28.54 -16.29 -22.10
CA ILE A 140 29.88 -15.78 -21.79
C ILE A 140 30.53 -16.60 -20.66
N HIS A 141 29.76 -16.96 -19.63
CA HIS A 141 30.25 -17.78 -18.52
C HIS A 141 30.69 -19.18 -18.98
N ALA A 142 29.91 -19.84 -19.84
CA ALA A 142 30.26 -21.14 -20.41
C ALA A 142 31.55 -21.05 -21.25
N ALA A 143 31.64 -20.06 -22.14
CA ALA A 143 32.84 -19.85 -22.96
C ALA A 143 34.10 -19.57 -22.10
N ALA A 144 33.95 -18.86 -20.98
CA ALA A 144 35.04 -18.63 -20.05
C ALA A 144 35.48 -19.92 -19.33
N GLN A 145 34.54 -20.75 -18.88
CA GLN A 145 34.81 -22.05 -18.25
C GLN A 145 35.57 -22.99 -19.19
N GLU A 146 35.15 -23.09 -20.45
CA GLU A 146 35.84 -23.91 -21.46
C GLU A 146 37.30 -23.47 -21.66
N ARG A 147 37.54 -22.15 -21.77
CA ARG A 147 38.89 -21.60 -21.89
C ARG A 147 39.74 -21.88 -20.66
N LEU A 148 39.16 -21.76 -19.47
CA LEU A 148 39.86 -22.06 -18.21
C LEU A 148 40.30 -23.53 -18.17
N ALA A 149 39.40 -24.45 -18.50
CA ALA A 149 39.69 -25.90 -18.51
C ALA A 149 40.79 -26.26 -19.52
N ILE A 150 40.83 -25.58 -20.67
CA ILE A 150 41.93 -25.71 -21.63
C ILE A 150 43.24 -25.27 -20.96
N ILE A 151 43.29 -24.07 -20.39
CA ILE A 151 44.51 -23.53 -19.74
C ILE A 151 45.01 -24.48 -18.65
N GLU A 152 44.13 -24.95 -17.76
CA GLU A 152 44.47 -25.91 -16.70
C GLU A 152 45.05 -27.22 -17.26
N LYS A 153 44.46 -27.76 -18.34
CA LYS A 153 44.97 -28.95 -19.02
C LYS A 153 46.36 -28.72 -19.63
N TRP A 154 46.61 -27.54 -20.21
CA TRP A 154 47.93 -27.17 -20.73
C TRP A 154 48.97 -27.06 -19.61
N GLU A 155 48.62 -26.47 -18.47
CA GLU A 155 49.50 -26.40 -17.30
C GLU A 155 49.82 -27.78 -16.72
N MET A 156 48.84 -28.67 -16.64
CA MET A 156 49.06 -30.07 -16.23
C MET A 156 50.01 -30.81 -17.17
N MET A 157 49.86 -30.66 -18.49
CA MET A 157 50.78 -31.28 -19.46
C MET A 157 52.21 -30.71 -19.37
N ARG A 158 52.33 -29.39 -19.11
CA ARG A 158 53.62 -28.72 -18.94
C ARG A 158 54.35 -29.17 -17.67
N ASN A 159 53.62 -29.33 -16.57
CA ASN A 159 54.17 -29.77 -15.28
C ASN A 159 54.35 -31.30 -15.20
N GLY A 160 53.73 -32.06 -16.12
CA GLY A 160 53.78 -33.52 -16.20
C GLY A 160 54.87 -34.08 -17.12
N THR A 161 55.82 -33.29 -17.61
CA THR A 161 57.00 -33.82 -18.31
C THR A 161 58.04 -34.21 -17.26
N PRO A 162 58.30 -35.51 -16.98
CA PRO A 162 59.32 -35.93 -16.04
C PRO A 162 60.69 -35.63 -16.65
N GLY A 163 61.63 -35.20 -15.81
CA GLY A 163 63.04 -35.18 -16.17
C GLY A 163 63.45 -36.52 -16.75
N VAL A 164 63.93 -36.46 -18.00
CA VAL A 164 64.85 -37.44 -18.60
C VAL A 164 66.25 -36.94 -18.32
#